data_AF-A0A5Q5BH14-F1
#
_entry.id   AF-A0A5Q5BH14-F1
#
_cell.length_a   1.000
_cell.length_b   1.000
_cell.length_c   1.000
_cell.angle_alpha   90.00
_cell.angle_beta   90.00
_cell.angle_gamma   90.00
#
_symmetry.space_group_name_H-M   'P 1'
#
loop_
_entity.id
_entity.type
_entity.pdbx_description
1 polymer ?
#
loop_
_entity_poly.entity_id
_entity_poly.type
_entity_poly.pdbx_seq_one_letter_code
_entity_poly.pdbx_strand_id
1 'polypeptide(L)'
;MTPADDTDHCPASGSTPHGYITDKEKYLKRLKRIEGQARGISRMIEEERYCIDILTQADALTKALQGVALALLDDHLRHCVLDAAAVGGPAADNKLTEASEAIARLVRS
;
A
#
# COMPACT_ATOMS: atom_id res chain seq x y z
N MET A 1 30.30 24.97 32.29
CA MET A 1 29.06 24.88 31.49
C MET A 1 29.40 24.34 30.11
N THR A 2 29.16 23.05 29.91
CA THR A 2 29.03 22.36 28.62
C THR A 2 28.00 21.25 28.80
N PRO A 3 27.42 20.73 27.70
CA PRO A 3 25.97 20.55 27.51
C PRO A 3 25.54 19.08 27.57
N ALA A 4 24.22 18.82 27.59
CA ALA A 4 23.54 17.71 26.89
C ALA A 4 22.04 17.66 27.27
N ASP A 5 21.23 17.31 26.26
CA ASP A 5 19.98 16.52 26.28
C ASP A 5 18.89 16.81 27.34
N ASP A 6 17.66 17.05 26.87
CA ASP A 6 16.69 15.95 26.87
C ASP A 6 15.42 16.25 26.06
N THR A 7 15.21 15.40 25.04
CA THR A 7 13.94 14.84 24.57
C THR A 7 12.74 15.78 24.35
N ASP A 8 12.60 16.22 23.09
CA ASP A 8 11.32 16.58 22.47
C ASP A 8 10.39 15.36 22.46
N HIS A 9 9.53 15.28 23.47
CA HIS A 9 8.55 14.22 23.66
C HIS A 9 7.22 14.65 23.04
N CYS A 10 7.03 14.39 21.74
CA CYS A 10 5.68 14.43 21.16
C CYS A 10 4.93 13.13 21.51
N PRO A 11 3.78 13.19 22.20
CA PRO A 11 3.05 12.01 22.61
C PRO A 11 2.40 11.34 21.40
N ALA A 12 2.75 10.08 21.17
CA ALA A 12 2.03 9.19 20.28
C ALA A 12 0.70 8.78 20.95
N SER A 13 -0.42 9.35 20.50
CA SER A 13 -1.73 8.67 20.47
C SER A 13 -2.81 9.59 19.90
N GLY A 14 -3.22 9.30 18.67
CA GLY A 14 -4.37 9.91 18.03
C GLY A 14 -4.81 9.00 16.90
N SER A 15 -5.54 7.93 17.24
CA SER A 15 -6.18 7.03 16.28
C SER A 15 -7.23 7.80 15.49
N THR A 16 -6.79 8.51 14.44
CA THR A 16 -7.68 8.94 13.38
C THR A 16 -8.18 7.67 12.72
N PRO A 17 -9.50 7.41 12.62
CA PRO A 17 -9.97 6.31 11.80
C PRO A 17 -9.38 6.57 10.42
N HIS A 18 -8.55 5.65 9.93
CA HIS A 18 -8.02 5.68 8.57
C HIS A 18 -9.21 5.57 7.59
N GLY A 19 -9.93 6.68 7.40
CA GLY A 19 -11.18 6.79 6.66
C GLY A 19 -11.02 6.61 5.15
N TYR A 20 -9.81 6.28 4.69
CA TYR A 20 -9.48 6.00 3.30
C TYR A 20 -9.76 4.55 2.89
N ILE A 21 -9.97 3.62 3.83
CA ILE A 21 -10.30 2.22 3.48
C ILE A 21 -11.82 2.05 3.49
N THR A 22 -12.45 2.51 2.42
CA THR A 22 -13.89 2.33 2.16
C THR A 22 -14.32 0.87 2.17
N ASP A 23 -13.40 -0.06 1.87
CA ASP A 23 -13.74 -1.48 1.68
C ASP A 23 -12.67 -2.42 2.28
N LYS A 24 -12.42 -2.29 3.59
CA LYS A 24 -11.37 -3.03 4.32
C LYS A 24 -11.47 -4.53 4.12
N GLU A 25 -12.68 -5.08 4.16
CA GLU A 25 -12.91 -6.51 4.02
C GLU A 25 -12.51 -7.02 2.63
N LYS A 26 -12.79 -6.24 1.57
CA LYS A 26 -12.39 -6.57 0.20
C LYS A 26 -10.87 -6.63 0.07
N TYR A 27 -10.14 -5.68 0.64
CA TYR A 27 -8.67 -5.70 0.62
C TYR A 27 -8.11 -6.91 1.38
N LEU A 28 -8.61 -7.17 2.58
CA LEU A 28 -8.19 -8.33 3.38
C LEU A 28 -8.49 -9.65 2.64
N LYS A 29 -9.62 -9.76 1.96
CA LYS A 29 -9.97 -10.95 1.16
C LYS A 29 -9.02 -11.15 -0.02
N ARG A 30 -8.60 -10.08 -0.70
CA ARG A 30 -7.60 -10.15 -1.77
C ARG A 30 -6.23 -10.56 -1.24
N LEU A 31 -5.79 -9.98 -0.12
CA LEU A 31 -4.53 -10.33 0.53
C LEU A 31 -4.48 -11.79 0.99
N LYS A 32 -5.57 -12.32 1.57
CA LYS A 32 -5.67 -13.76 1.92
C LYS A 32 -5.51 -14.69 0.71
N ARG A 33 -5.97 -14.29 -0.47
CA ARG A 33 -5.78 -15.06 -1.71
C ARG A 33 -4.33 -15.02 -2.17
N ILE A 34 -3.70 -13.85 -2.14
CA ILE A 34 -2.29 -13.62 -2.47
C ILE A 34 -1.39 -14.46 -1.55
N GLU A 35 -1.68 -14.50 -0.25
CA GLU A 35 -0.99 -15.35 0.72
C GLU A 35 -1.10 -16.84 0.36
N GLY A 36 -2.28 -17.28 -0.09
CA GLY A 36 -2.50 -18.62 -0.61
C GLY A 36 -1.68 -18.95 -1.87
N GLN A 37 -1.55 -17.99 -2.79
CA GLN A 37 -0.72 -18.11 -3.98
C GLN A 37 0.77 -18.25 -3.61
N ALA A 38 1.27 -17.43 -2.69
CA ALA A 38 2.64 -17.52 -2.20
C ALA A 38 2.95 -18.89 -1.57
N ARG A 39 2.06 -19.40 -0.71
CA ARG A 39 2.15 -20.77 -0.20
C ARG A 39 2.11 -21.83 -1.29
N GLY A 40 1.32 -21.61 -2.35
CA GLY A 40 1.25 -22.49 -3.51
C GLY A 40 2.59 -22.58 -4.22
N ILE A 41 3.25 -21.44 -4.45
CA ILE A 41 4.59 -21.36 -5.05
C ILE A 41 5.62 -22.09 -4.17
N SER A 42 5.60 -21.89 -2.85
CA SER A 42 6.49 -22.62 -1.93
C SER A 42 6.36 -24.13 -2.08
N ARG A 43 5.12 -24.67 -2.11
CA ARG A 43 4.89 -26.10 -2.37
C ARG A 43 5.40 -26.55 -3.73
N MET A 44 5.20 -25.75 -4.78
CA MET A 44 5.70 -26.10 -6.10
C MET A 44 7.23 -26.22 -6.13
N ILE A 45 7.94 -25.40 -5.35
CA ILE A 45 9.40 -25.49 -5.19
C ILE A 45 9.79 -26.75 -4.41
N GLU A 46 9.10 -27.03 -3.29
CA GLU A 46 9.31 -28.25 -2.49
C GLU A 46 9.07 -29.54 -3.30
N GLU A 47 8.11 -29.50 -4.23
CA GLU A 47 7.76 -30.59 -5.15
C GLU A 47 8.64 -30.62 -6.42
N GLU A 48 9.66 -29.77 -6.51
CA GLU A 48 10.57 -29.66 -7.66
C GLU A 48 9.85 -29.52 -9.02
N ARG A 49 8.75 -28.74 -9.02
CA ARG A 49 7.93 -28.51 -10.22
C ARG A 49 8.68 -27.75 -11.31
N TYR A 50 8.23 -27.93 -12.54
CA TYR A 50 8.82 -27.29 -13.71
C TYR A 50 8.91 -25.77 -13.57
N CYS A 51 10.09 -25.22 -13.83
CA CYS A 51 10.40 -23.82 -13.58
C CYS A 51 9.43 -22.84 -14.27
N ILE A 52 8.95 -23.16 -15.48
CA ILE A 52 8.02 -22.29 -16.21
C ILE A 52 6.65 -22.23 -15.51
N ASP A 53 6.20 -23.32 -14.88
CA ASP A 53 4.94 -23.33 -14.12
C ASP A 53 5.07 -22.43 -12.88
N ILE A 54 6.22 -22.51 -12.18
CA ILE A 54 6.52 -21.68 -11.01
C ILE A 54 6.57 -20.20 -11.41
N LEU A 55 7.26 -19.87 -12.50
CA LEU A 55 7.35 -18.50 -13.02
C LEU A 55 5.96 -17.96 -13.42
N THR A 56 5.10 -18.81 -13.98
CA THR A 56 3.72 -18.44 -14.32
C THR A 56 2.91 -18.11 -13.07
N GLN A 57 3.05 -18.90 -12.00
CA GLN A 57 2.38 -18.61 -10.72
C GLN A 57 2.94 -17.36 -10.03
N ALA A 58 4.26 -17.13 -10.12
CA ALA A 58 4.89 -15.92 -9.62
C ALA A 58 4.38 -14.66 -10.35
N ASP A 59 4.25 -14.70 -11.67
CA ASP A 59 3.64 -13.62 -12.45
C ASP A 59 2.18 -13.37 -12.04
N ALA A 60 1.39 -14.43 -11.83
CA ALA A 60 0.02 -14.32 -11.34
C ALA A 60 -0.06 -13.67 -9.93
N LEU A 61 0.89 -13.99 -9.04
CA LEU A 61 1.02 -13.36 -7.72
C LEU A 61 1.34 -11.87 -7.83
N THR A 62 2.31 -11.51 -8.67
CA THR A 62 2.70 -10.11 -8.93
C THR A 62 1.51 -9.29 -9.44
N LYS A 63 0.76 -9.80 -10.42
CA LYS A 63 -0.44 -9.15 -10.96
C LYS A 63 -1.54 -8.97 -9.90
N ALA A 64 -1.71 -9.95 -9.01
CA ALA A 64 -2.67 -9.86 -7.92
C ALA A 64 -2.28 -8.75 -6.92
N LEU A 65 -1.00 -8.64 -6.57
CA LEU A 65 -0.47 -7.56 -5.73
C LEU A 65 -0.65 -6.19 -6.38
N GLN A 66 -0.29 -6.05 -7.66
CA GLN A 66 -0.51 -4.82 -8.42
C GLN A 66 -1.99 -4.42 -8.43
N GLY A 67 -2.91 -5.38 -8.60
CA GLY A 67 -4.34 -5.12 -8.56
C GLY A 67 -4.88 -4.68 -7.19
N VAL A 68 -4.24 -5.07 -6.09
CA VAL A 68 -4.55 -4.52 -4.75
C VAL A 68 -4.01 -3.11 -4.61
N ALA A 69 -2.78 -2.88 -5.02
CA ALA A 69 -2.14 -1.58 -4.90
C ALA A 69 -2.84 -0.51 -5.74
N LEU A 70 -3.25 -0.83 -6.97
CA LEU A 70 -4.05 0.05 -7.83
C LEU A 70 -5.44 0.35 -7.24
N ALA A 71 -6.07 -0.62 -6.57
CA ALA A 71 -7.37 -0.40 -5.95
C ALA A 71 -7.26 0.51 -4.71
N LEU A 72 -6.26 0.29 -3.85
CA LEU A 72 -5.96 1.19 -2.73
C LEU A 72 -5.65 2.61 -3.20
N LEU A 73 -4.96 2.71 -4.32
CA LEU A 73 -4.70 3.97 -4.98
C LEU A 73 -6.00 4.66 -5.45
N ASP A 74 -6.86 3.98 -6.19
CA ASP A 74 -8.14 4.57 -6.65
C ASP A 74 -8.96 5.09 -5.46
N ASP A 75 -9.05 4.30 -4.37
CA ASP A 75 -9.71 4.74 -3.13
C ASP A 75 -9.03 5.96 -2.50
N HIS A 76 -7.70 6.04 -2.52
CA HIS A 76 -6.95 7.19 -2.01
C HIS A 76 -7.20 8.46 -2.85
N LEU A 77 -7.17 8.35 -4.18
CA LEU A 77 -7.47 9.49 -5.07
C LEU A 77 -8.91 9.98 -4.88
N ARG A 78 -9.87 9.06 -4.75
CA ARG A 78 -11.28 9.42 -4.58
C ARG A 78 -11.58 10.18 -3.31
N HIS A 79 -10.86 9.92 -2.22
CA HIS A 79 -11.14 10.56 -0.94
C HIS A 79 -10.17 11.71 -0.66
N CYS A 80 -8.86 11.48 -0.78
CA CYS A 80 -7.87 12.49 -0.37
C CYS A 80 -7.69 13.63 -1.38
N VAL A 81 -7.79 13.36 -2.69
CA VAL A 81 -7.60 14.39 -3.72
C VAL A 81 -8.84 15.23 -3.92
N LEU A 82 -10.03 14.62 -3.90
CA LEU A 82 -11.30 15.34 -4.01
C LEU A 82 -11.53 16.26 -2.81
N ASP A 83 -11.25 15.80 -1.60
CA ASP A 83 -11.40 16.62 -0.39
C ASP A 83 -10.35 17.76 -0.37
N ALA A 84 -9.09 17.48 -0.74
CA ALA A 84 -8.05 18.50 -0.81
C ALA A 84 -8.32 19.55 -1.91
N ALA A 85 -8.81 19.13 -3.07
CA ALA A 85 -9.21 20.03 -4.16
C ALA A 85 -10.41 20.91 -3.77
N ALA A 86 -11.30 20.42 -2.90
CA ALA A 86 -12.40 21.21 -2.37
C ALA A 86 -11.96 22.26 -1.33
N VAL A 87 -10.88 21.99 -0.57
CA VAL A 87 -10.34 22.90 0.45
C VAL A 87 -9.41 23.97 -0.15
N GLY A 88 -8.61 23.62 -1.16
CA GLY A 88 -7.73 24.52 -1.89
C GLY A 88 -6.50 25.03 -1.12
N GLY A 89 -5.60 25.72 -1.84
CA GLY A 89 -4.42 26.40 -1.30
C GLY A 89 -3.15 25.53 -1.18
N PRO A 90 -2.02 26.11 -0.72
CA PRO A 90 -0.70 25.47 -0.76
C PRO A 90 -0.60 24.17 0.06
N ALA A 91 -1.41 24.05 1.11
CA ALA A 91 -1.47 22.84 1.94
C ALA A 91 -2.13 21.66 1.20
N ALA A 92 -3.11 21.93 0.34
CA ALA A 92 -3.72 20.92 -0.52
C ALA A 92 -2.69 20.42 -1.55
N ASP A 93 -1.98 21.33 -2.22
CA ASP A 93 -0.97 20.98 -3.24
C ASP A 93 0.16 20.08 -2.68
N ASN A 94 0.59 20.32 -1.44
CA ASN A 94 1.58 19.49 -0.78
C ASN A 94 1.07 18.05 -0.53
N LYS A 95 -0.19 17.91 -0.11
CA LYS A 95 -0.82 16.60 0.12
C LYS A 95 -1.06 15.84 -1.20
N LEU A 96 -1.40 16.55 -2.27
CA LEU A 96 -1.51 16.00 -3.62
C LEU A 96 -0.16 15.50 -4.15
N THR A 97 0.92 16.24 -3.88
CA THR A 97 2.28 15.88 -4.29
C THR A 97 2.76 14.62 -3.55
N GLU A 98 2.57 14.55 -2.23
CA GLU A 98 2.91 13.38 -1.41
C GLU A 98 2.21 12.11 -1.90
N ALA A 99 0.90 12.21 -2.18
CA ALA A 99 0.12 11.14 -2.78
C ALA A 99 0.68 10.71 -4.15
N SER A 100 0.93 11.68 -5.03
CA SER A 100 1.48 11.48 -6.39
C SER A 100 2.85 10.80 -6.39
N GLU A 101 3.72 11.11 -5.45
CA GLU A 101 5.04 10.48 -5.34
C GLU A 101 4.96 9.03 -4.86
N ALA A 102 4.08 8.74 -3.89
CA ALA A 102 3.84 7.37 -3.45
C ALA A 102 3.32 6.48 -4.59
N ILE A 103 2.46 7.05 -5.45
CA ILE A 103 1.94 6.42 -6.66
C ILE A 103 3.05 6.16 -7.67
N ALA A 104 3.88 7.16 -7.93
CA ALA A 104 4.93 7.06 -8.91
C ALA A 104 5.95 5.97 -8.55
N ARG A 105 6.20 5.74 -7.24
CA ARG A 105 7.02 4.61 -6.77
C ARG A 105 6.38 3.26 -7.10
N LEU A 106 5.06 3.13 -6.89
CA LEU A 106 4.32 1.89 -7.14
C LEU A 106 4.27 1.50 -8.63
N VAL A 107 4.17 2.48 -9.54
CA VAL A 107 4.08 2.22 -10.99
C VAL A 107 5.43 1.83 -11.60
N ARG A 108 6.55 2.19 -10.95
CA ARG A 108 7.91 1.91 -11.45
C ARG A 108 8.48 0.55 -11.03
N SER A 109 7.78 -0.19 -10.17
CA SER A 109 8.16 -1.51 -9.65
C SER A 109 7.39 -2.63 -10.31
#